data_AF-A0A2T4XGB9-F1
#
_entry.id   AF-A0A2T4XGB9-F1
#
_cell.length_a   1.000
_cell.length_b   1.000
_cell.length_c   1.000
_cell.angle_alpha   90.00
_cell.angle_beta   90.00
_cell.angle_gamma   90.00
#
_symmetry.space_group_name_H-M   'P 1'
#
loop_
_entity.id
_entity.type
_entity.pdbx_description
1 polymer ?
#
loop_
_entity_poly.entity_id
_entity_poly.type
_entity_poly.pdbx_seq_one_letter_code
_entity_poly.pdbx_strand_id
1 'polypeptide(L)'
;VIVIAYTTIVGYQFRGGGFVLNLVADIPEWQGILLTAAFIVAFTAFAGMLSIVSVDVINGAVITVAVLVALPIVYFHLGGGEYVAANLDPVMFDVLGDHSWIWVMGVFFPTFLLLMGESNMYQKFYSAKNEKSAKNAVVYWVIGTVVIETAIATLAILAFNYFNGLDATSTYFLAESESEKIILHTARYASEIGLPLIAGLLLIGAAVAIITSTGNSFLLTPSTNLTRDIYQRFINPEATERKLVAFQRLMVLVLGVVAWLLLTQFSTILAMAFTAYTMIGAGLTPALLAAFLWKRVTTAGGVASIATGMGVTLFITIANSIRETPLVSPEYIVLPAAGISVLVLIVVSLATPADPPEKWAKFYQKEGDLSDAIKEYQDQDED
;
A
#
# COMPACT_ATOMS: atom_id res chain seq x y z
N VAL A 1 6.34 -10.25 9.87
CA VAL A 1 6.44 -9.26 8.77
C VAL A 1 5.08 -8.67 8.44
N ILE A 2 4.13 -9.45 7.89
CA ILE A 2 2.79 -8.98 7.47
C ILE A 2 2.11 -8.12 8.55
N VAL A 3 1.99 -8.62 9.78
CA VAL A 3 1.32 -7.89 10.89
C VAL A 3 1.89 -6.49 11.09
N ILE A 4 3.21 -6.35 11.18
CA ILE A 4 3.85 -5.05 11.46
C ILE A 4 3.74 -4.12 10.25
N ALA A 5 4.05 -4.62 9.05
CA ALA A 5 4.05 -3.82 7.83
C ALA A 5 2.63 -3.31 7.50
N TYR A 6 1.62 -4.17 7.59
CA TYR A 6 0.24 -3.80 7.26
C TYR A 6 -0.34 -2.85 8.32
N THR A 7 0.00 -3.05 9.59
CA THR A 7 -0.36 -2.09 10.65
C THR A 7 0.31 -0.73 10.43
N THR A 8 1.54 -0.70 9.91
CA THR A 8 2.21 0.55 9.51
C THR A 8 1.46 1.21 8.34
N ILE A 9 0.94 0.42 7.39
CA ILE A 9 0.12 0.93 6.29
C ILE A 9 -1.15 1.62 6.80
N VAL A 10 -1.84 1.00 7.76
CA VAL A 10 -3.04 1.58 8.39
C VAL A 10 -2.74 2.94 9.03
N GLY A 11 -1.57 3.09 9.65
CA GLY A 11 -1.20 4.32 10.34
C GLY A 11 -1.22 5.56 9.43
N TYR A 12 -0.66 5.48 8.23
CA TYR A 12 -0.68 6.64 7.33
C TYR A 12 -2.06 6.90 6.71
N GLN A 13 -2.95 5.91 6.68
CA GLN A 13 -4.37 6.15 6.32
C GLN A 13 -5.06 7.03 7.38
N PHE A 14 -4.71 6.89 8.65
CA PHE A 14 -5.23 7.78 9.70
C PHE A 14 -4.77 9.22 9.49
N ARG A 15 -3.50 9.43 9.10
CA ARG A 15 -2.99 10.77 8.72
C ARG A 15 -3.71 11.34 7.51
N GLY A 16 -3.87 10.55 6.44
CA GLY A 16 -4.62 10.97 5.26
C GLY A 16 -6.04 11.40 5.59
N GLY A 17 -6.77 10.64 6.41
CA GLY A 17 -8.11 11.03 6.85
C GLY A 17 -8.13 12.25 7.77
N GLY A 18 -7.09 12.42 8.59
CA GLY A 18 -6.87 13.64 9.36
C GLY A 18 -6.75 14.87 8.47
N PHE A 19 -6.01 14.78 7.36
CA PHE A 19 -5.90 15.86 6.37
C PHE A 19 -7.25 16.15 5.71
N VAL A 20 -8.04 15.13 5.37
CA VAL A 20 -9.39 15.32 4.82
C VAL A 20 -10.29 16.07 5.79
N LEU A 21 -10.33 15.66 7.06
CA LEU A 21 -11.19 16.28 8.08
C LEU A 21 -10.74 17.71 8.41
N ASN A 22 -9.44 17.95 8.43
CA ASN A 22 -8.90 19.29 8.58
C ASN A 22 -9.32 20.19 7.43
N LEU A 23 -9.22 19.70 6.20
CA LEU A 23 -9.55 20.47 5.02
C LEU A 23 -11.04 20.79 4.89
N VAL A 24 -11.90 19.81 5.18
CA VAL A 24 -13.34 19.89 4.89
C VAL A 24 -14.12 20.53 6.05
N ALA A 25 -13.69 20.29 7.28
CA ALA A 25 -14.43 20.66 8.49
C ALA A 25 -13.62 21.54 9.45
N ASP A 26 -12.42 22.00 9.05
CA ASP A 26 -11.51 22.80 9.87
C ASP A 26 -11.19 22.14 11.23
N ILE A 27 -11.27 20.80 11.28
CA ILE A 27 -10.94 20.01 12.48
C ILE A 27 -9.42 19.97 12.64
N PRO A 28 -8.84 20.23 13.84
CA PRO A 28 -7.41 20.08 14.06
C PRO A 28 -6.90 18.71 13.63
N GLU A 29 -5.77 18.64 12.92
CA GLU A 29 -5.31 17.40 12.29
C GLU A 29 -5.20 16.22 13.26
N TRP A 30 -4.69 16.44 14.47
CA TRP A 30 -4.59 15.38 15.48
C TRP A 30 -5.96 14.81 15.89
N GLN A 31 -7.01 15.64 15.92
CA GLN A 31 -8.39 15.19 16.17
C GLN A 31 -8.92 14.45 14.95
N GLY A 32 -8.64 14.96 13.75
CA GLY A 32 -8.99 14.30 12.50
C GLY A 32 -8.40 12.88 12.43
N ILE A 33 -7.12 12.73 12.77
CA ILE A 33 -6.42 11.43 12.85
C ILE A 33 -7.15 10.47 13.79
N LEU A 34 -7.52 10.92 14.99
CA LEU A 34 -8.22 10.08 15.97
C LEU A 34 -9.62 9.69 15.51
N LEU A 35 -10.36 10.62 14.88
CA LEU A 35 -11.68 10.35 14.32
C LEU A 35 -11.61 9.36 13.16
N THR A 36 -10.65 9.52 12.25
CA THR A 36 -10.40 8.56 11.17
C THR A 36 -10.00 7.19 11.72
N ALA A 37 -9.12 7.14 12.71
CA ALA A 37 -8.71 5.89 13.35
C ALA A 37 -9.91 5.18 13.99
N ALA A 38 -10.72 5.91 14.77
CA ALA A 38 -11.93 5.37 15.38
C ALA A 38 -12.92 4.85 14.34
N PHE A 39 -13.11 5.59 13.24
CA PHE A 39 -13.99 5.19 12.14
C PHE A 39 -13.52 3.90 11.46
N ILE A 40 -12.25 3.83 11.03
CA ILE A 40 -11.70 2.66 10.32
C ILE A 40 -11.70 1.43 11.24
N VAL A 41 -11.30 1.59 12.50
CA VAL A 41 -11.26 0.50 13.48
C VAL A 41 -12.68 -0.02 13.76
N ALA A 42 -13.64 0.87 14.00
CA ALA A 42 -15.03 0.48 14.24
C ALA A 42 -15.61 -0.21 12.99
N PHE A 43 -15.46 0.41 11.82
CA PHE A 43 -15.95 -0.15 10.56
C PHE A 43 -15.37 -1.54 10.31
N THR A 44 -14.04 -1.71 10.43
CA THR A 44 -13.38 -3.00 10.21
C THR A 44 -13.79 -4.05 11.24
N ALA A 45 -14.00 -3.68 12.51
CA ALA A 45 -14.42 -4.62 13.54
C ALA A 45 -15.84 -5.17 13.28
N PHE A 46 -16.73 -4.35 12.71
CA PHE A 46 -18.09 -4.76 12.39
C PHE A 46 -18.25 -5.33 10.98
N ALA A 47 -17.45 -4.88 10.02
CA ALA A 47 -17.51 -5.30 8.62
C ALA A 47 -16.78 -6.64 8.42
N GLY A 48 -17.47 -7.61 7.82
CA GLY A 48 -16.83 -8.83 7.32
C GLY A 48 -16.12 -8.62 5.97
N MET A 49 -15.29 -9.57 5.56
CA MET A 49 -14.54 -9.52 4.30
C MET A 49 -15.42 -9.24 3.07
N LEU A 50 -16.59 -9.88 2.96
CA LEU A 50 -17.54 -9.67 1.86
C LEU A 50 -18.08 -8.23 1.78
N SER A 51 -18.28 -7.59 2.93
CA SER A 51 -18.71 -6.20 2.98
C SER A 51 -17.61 -5.27 2.47
N ILE A 52 -16.35 -5.56 2.82
CA ILE A 52 -15.20 -4.74 2.42
C ILE A 52 -14.98 -4.85 0.90
N VAL A 53 -14.99 -6.06 0.35
CA VAL A 53 -14.80 -6.28 -1.10
C VAL A 53 -15.86 -5.56 -1.93
N SER A 54 -17.12 -5.57 -1.47
CA SER A 54 -18.23 -4.91 -2.19
C SER A 54 -18.09 -3.38 -2.15
N VAL A 55 -17.65 -2.81 -1.02
CA VAL A 55 -17.36 -1.37 -0.88
C VAL A 55 -16.15 -0.96 -1.71
N ASP A 56 -15.12 -1.81 -1.82
CA ASP A 56 -13.93 -1.54 -2.62
C ASP A 56 -14.25 -1.32 -4.11
N VAL A 57 -15.23 -2.05 -4.67
CA VAL A 57 -15.65 -1.86 -6.07
C VAL A 57 -16.25 -0.45 -6.26
N ILE A 58 -17.11 -0.02 -5.34
CA ILE A 58 -17.71 1.33 -5.38
C ILE A 58 -16.63 2.39 -5.21
N ASN A 59 -15.72 2.19 -4.25
CA ASN A 59 -14.59 3.08 -3.99
C ASN A 59 -13.71 3.24 -5.24
N GLY A 60 -13.32 2.13 -5.88
CA GLY A 60 -12.55 2.14 -7.11
C GLY A 60 -13.23 2.90 -8.25
N ALA A 61 -14.55 2.74 -8.41
CA ALA A 61 -15.32 3.47 -9.40
C ALA A 61 -15.36 4.99 -9.10
N VAL A 62 -15.59 5.38 -7.85
CA VAL A 62 -15.59 6.79 -7.43
C VAL A 62 -14.23 7.43 -7.71
N ILE A 63 -13.13 6.78 -7.32
CA ILE A 63 -11.77 7.27 -7.56
C ILE A 63 -11.50 7.45 -9.05
N THR A 64 -11.85 6.44 -9.84
CA THR A 64 -11.66 6.43 -11.29
C THR A 64 -12.38 7.61 -11.94
N VAL A 65 -13.66 7.80 -11.62
CA VAL A 65 -14.45 8.90 -12.19
C VAL A 65 -13.93 10.25 -11.71
N ALA A 66 -13.58 10.38 -10.42
CA ALA A 66 -13.09 11.63 -9.85
C ALA A 66 -11.86 12.16 -10.60
N VAL A 67 -10.86 11.30 -10.77
CA VAL A 67 -9.57 11.67 -11.37
C VAL A 67 -9.72 11.90 -12.88
N LEU A 68 -10.43 11.00 -13.58
CA LEU A 68 -10.61 11.10 -15.04
C LEU A 68 -11.47 12.30 -15.45
N VAL A 69 -12.33 12.80 -14.56
CA VAL A 69 -13.09 14.05 -14.77
C VAL A 69 -12.26 15.26 -14.39
N ALA A 70 -11.56 15.23 -13.26
CA ALA A 70 -10.82 16.39 -12.77
C ALA A 70 -9.63 16.76 -13.67
N LEU A 71 -8.86 15.78 -14.13
CA LEU A 71 -7.64 16.03 -14.90
C LEU A 71 -7.90 16.81 -16.20
N PRO A 72 -8.82 16.40 -17.10
CA PRO A 72 -9.07 17.16 -18.32
C PRO A 72 -9.58 18.57 -18.04
N ILE A 73 -10.43 18.75 -17.04
CA ILE A 73 -10.98 20.06 -16.68
C ILE A 73 -9.85 21.01 -16.26
N VAL A 74 -9.01 20.57 -15.32
CA VAL A 74 -7.86 21.36 -14.85
C VAL A 74 -6.89 21.64 -16.00
N TYR A 75 -6.55 20.62 -16.79
CA TYR A 75 -5.63 20.76 -17.93
C TYR A 75 -6.10 21.82 -18.91
N PHE A 76 -7.36 21.76 -19.37
CA PHE A 76 -7.88 22.74 -20.32
C PHE A 76 -8.10 24.11 -19.70
N HIS A 77 -8.48 24.18 -18.43
CA HIS A 77 -8.66 25.46 -17.73
C HIS A 77 -7.35 26.24 -17.64
N LEU A 78 -6.25 25.57 -17.35
CA LEU A 78 -4.94 26.21 -17.22
C LEU A 78 -4.37 26.70 -18.56
N GLY A 79 -4.93 26.27 -19.70
CA GLY A 79 -4.43 26.60 -21.05
C GLY A 79 -3.83 25.40 -21.79
N GLY A 80 -3.97 24.19 -21.26
CA GLY A 80 -3.55 22.95 -21.91
C GLY A 80 -2.05 22.91 -22.20
N GLY A 81 -1.70 22.52 -23.43
CA GLY A 81 -0.31 22.33 -23.83
C GLY A 81 0.53 23.61 -23.77
N GLU A 82 -0.08 24.78 -23.97
CA GLU A 82 0.62 26.07 -23.87
C GLU A 82 1.05 26.37 -22.44
N TYR A 83 0.16 26.10 -21.47
CA TYR A 83 0.49 26.24 -20.05
C TYR A 83 1.62 25.29 -19.63
N VAL A 84 1.49 24.02 -20.03
CA VAL A 84 2.49 22.97 -19.79
C VAL A 84 3.85 23.38 -20.33
N ALA A 85 3.91 23.87 -21.57
CA ALA A 85 5.17 24.29 -22.20
C ALA A 85 5.78 25.55 -21.57
N ALA A 86 4.95 26.46 -21.02
CA ALA A 86 5.41 27.73 -20.47
C ALA A 86 5.76 27.69 -18.97
N ASN A 87 5.13 26.81 -18.18
CA ASN A 87 5.19 26.86 -16.72
C ASN A 87 5.82 25.62 -16.07
N LEU A 88 5.86 24.47 -16.77
CA LEU A 88 6.52 23.28 -16.24
C LEU A 88 7.98 23.25 -16.63
N ASP A 89 8.83 22.86 -15.67
CA ASP A 89 10.24 22.65 -15.92
C ASP A 89 10.43 21.51 -16.94
N PRO A 90 11.22 21.70 -18.01
CA PRO A 90 11.54 20.64 -18.97
C PRO A 90 12.01 19.33 -18.33
N VAL A 91 12.67 19.40 -17.17
CA VAL A 91 13.15 18.20 -16.47
C VAL A 91 12.01 17.29 -16.00
N MET A 92 10.81 17.81 -15.79
CA MET A 92 9.64 17.00 -15.41
C MET A 92 9.18 16.04 -16.52
N PHE A 93 9.63 16.26 -17.76
CA PHE A 93 9.33 15.39 -18.91
C PHE A 93 10.39 14.31 -19.12
N ASP A 94 11.52 14.38 -18.43
CA ASP A 94 12.52 13.33 -18.44
C ASP A 94 12.05 12.14 -17.60
N VAL A 95 12.25 10.92 -18.11
CA VAL A 95 11.78 9.68 -17.46
C VAL A 95 12.33 9.52 -16.04
N LEU A 96 13.54 10.06 -15.78
CA LEU A 96 14.16 10.02 -14.45
C LEU A 96 14.11 11.37 -13.73
N GLY A 97 13.66 12.44 -14.39
CA GLY A 97 13.83 13.82 -13.92
C GLY A 97 15.28 14.12 -13.52
N ASP A 98 15.44 14.86 -12.42
CA ASP A 98 16.74 15.20 -11.83
C ASP A 98 17.36 14.06 -10.99
N HIS A 99 16.76 12.87 -11.01
CA HIS A 99 17.15 11.78 -10.14
C HIS A 99 18.12 10.79 -10.81
N SER A 100 19.09 10.31 -10.03
CA SER A 100 19.98 9.24 -10.47
C SER A 100 19.26 7.90 -10.59
N TRP A 101 19.80 6.99 -11.41
CA TRP A 101 19.27 5.62 -11.52
C TRP A 101 19.15 4.90 -10.17
N ILE A 102 20.04 5.17 -9.22
CA ILE A 102 20.00 4.56 -7.88
C ILE A 102 18.76 5.02 -7.11
N TRP A 103 18.39 6.29 -7.24
CA TRP A 103 17.16 6.84 -6.64
C TRP A 103 15.92 6.16 -7.23
N VAL A 104 15.89 5.97 -8.55
CA VAL A 104 14.80 5.29 -9.26
C VAL A 104 14.61 3.87 -8.71
N MET A 105 15.69 3.13 -8.52
CA MET A 105 15.62 1.79 -7.91
C MET A 105 15.13 1.84 -6.45
N GLY A 106 15.50 2.89 -5.70
CA GLY A 106 15.04 3.12 -4.34
C GLY A 106 13.52 3.30 -4.23
N VAL A 107 12.89 4.03 -5.15
CA VAL A 107 11.43 4.22 -5.15
C VAL A 107 10.67 3.09 -5.86
N PHE A 108 11.30 2.42 -6.82
CA PHE A 108 10.71 1.32 -7.60
C PHE A 108 10.62 0.02 -6.79
N PHE A 109 11.69 -0.40 -6.13
CA PHE A 109 11.70 -1.71 -5.46
C PHE A 109 10.72 -1.87 -4.29
N PRO A 110 10.46 -0.88 -3.42
CA PRO A 110 9.52 -1.06 -2.31
C PRO A 110 8.13 -1.37 -2.85
N THR A 111 7.66 -0.59 -3.83
CA THR A 111 6.33 -0.76 -4.44
C THR A 111 6.26 -2.02 -5.29
N PHE A 112 7.27 -2.29 -6.13
CA PHE A 112 7.33 -3.49 -6.96
C PHE A 112 7.36 -4.78 -6.13
N LEU A 113 8.20 -4.85 -5.10
CA LEU A 113 8.31 -6.04 -4.27
C LEU A 113 7.10 -6.21 -3.34
N LEU A 114 6.46 -5.12 -2.89
CA LEU A 114 5.16 -5.20 -2.24
C LEU A 114 4.14 -5.85 -3.18
N LEU A 115 4.03 -5.37 -4.42
CA LEU A 115 3.10 -5.88 -5.44
C LEU A 115 3.19 -7.41 -5.61
N MET A 116 4.41 -7.93 -5.55
CA MET A 116 4.68 -9.36 -5.69
C MET A 116 4.51 -10.18 -4.40
N GLY A 117 4.44 -9.53 -3.23
CA GLY A 117 4.41 -10.18 -1.92
C GLY A 117 3.15 -9.93 -1.09
N GLU A 118 2.24 -9.12 -1.60
CA GLU A 118 1.02 -8.70 -0.91
C GLU A 118 0.01 -9.86 -0.82
N SER A 119 -0.32 -10.29 0.40
CA SER A 119 -1.12 -11.51 0.65
C SER A 119 -2.61 -11.39 0.28
N ASN A 120 -3.19 -10.18 0.30
CA ASN A 120 -4.62 -9.95 -0.01
C ASN A 120 -4.89 -10.18 -1.52
N MET A 121 -3.94 -9.87 -2.39
CA MET A 121 -4.02 -10.15 -3.82
C MET A 121 -4.17 -11.64 -4.13
N TYR A 122 -3.41 -12.49 -3.44
CA TYR A 122 -3.50 -13.93 -3.64
C TYR A 122 -4.88 -14.48 -3.26
N GLN A 123 -5.46 -14.03 -2.14
CA GLN A 123 -6.82 -14.42 -1.75
C GLN A 123 -7.85 -14.07 -2.83
N LYS A 124 -7.70 -12.90 -3.46
CA LYS A 124 -8.56 -12.48 -4.58
C LYS A 124 -8.37 -13.38 -5.80
N PHE A 125 -7.15 -13.80 -6.12
CA PHE A 125 -6.90 -14.73 -7.24
C PHE A 125 -7.51 -16.11 -7.01
N TYR A 126 -7.43 -16.65 -5.78
CA TYR A 126 -8.04 -17.95 -5.45
C TYR A 126 -9.58 -17.90 -5.45
N SER A 127 -10.16 -16.73 -5.16
CA SER A 127 -11.61 -16.52 -5.27
C SER A 127 -12.12 -16.38 -6.72
N ALA A 128 -11.22 -16.35 -7.72
CA ALA A 128 -11.62 -16.18 -9.11
C ALA A 128 -12.35 -17.42 -9.65
N LYS A 129 -13.30 -17.23 -10.57
CA LYS A 129 -14.10 -18.33 -11.14
C LYS A 129 -13.28 -19.34 -11.95
N ASN A 130 -12.19 -18.90 -12.57
CA ASN A 130 -11.31 -19.72 -13.40
C ASN A 130 -10.00 -18.96 -13.71
N GLU A 131 -9.02 -19.69 -14.26
CA GLU A 131 -7.71 -19.17 -14.66
C GLU A 131 -7.78 -17.93 -15.55
N LYS A 132 -8.62 -17.98 -16.58
CA LYS A 132 -8.78 -16.89 -17.53
C LYS A 132 -9.26 -15.61 -16.84
N SER A 133 -10.18 -15.74 -15.89
CA SER A 133 -10.72 -14.62 -15.12
C SER A 133 -9.63 -14.01 -14.23
N ALA A 134 -8.83 -14.83 -13.55
CA ALA A 134 -7.71 -14.35 -12.74
C ALA A 134 -6.66 -13.60 -13.61
N LYS A 135 -6.26 -14.19 -14.75
CA LYS A 135 -5.31 -13.55 -15.69
C LYS A 135 -5.84 -12.23 -16.25
N ASN A 136 -7.10 -12.20 -16.69
CA ASN A 136 -7.73 -10.98 -17.20
C ASN A 136 -7.82 -9.91 -16.11
N ALA A 137 -8.15 -10.28 -14.87
CA ALA A 137 -8.18 -9.34 -13.75
C ALA A 137 -6.82 -8.68 -13.52
N VAL A 138 -5.71 -9.44 -13.59
CA VAL A 138 -4.35 -8.88 -13.50
C VAL A 138 -4.07 -7.91 -14.64
N VAL A 139 -4.41 -8.25 -15.89
CA VAL A 139 -4.21 -7.35 -17.04
C VAL A 139 -4.98 -6.06 -16.89
N TYR A 140 -6.28 -6.13 -16.55
CA TYR A 140 -7.10 -4.93 -16.35
C TYR A 140 -6.63 -4.10 -15.17
N TRP A 141 -6.15 -4.74 -14.11
CA TRP A 141 -5.57 -4.06 -12.96
C TRP A 141 -4.29 -3.31 -13.34
N VAL A 142 -3.35 -3.94 -14.06
CA VAL A 142 -2.13 -3.25 -14.52
C VAL A 142 -2.45 -2.05 -15.40
N ILE A 143 -3.37 -2.21 -16.37
CA ILE A 143 -3.81 -1.10 -17.23
C ILE A 143 -4.46 -0.01 -16.39
N GLY A 144 -5.37 -0.37 -15.48
CA GLY A 144 -6.05 0.56 -14.60
C GLY A 144 -5.09 1.33 -13.71
N THR A 145 -4.13 0.65 -13.07
CA THR A 145 -3.09 1.29 -12.26
C THR A 145 -2.26 2.27 -13.09
N VAL A 146 -1.77 1.87 -14.27
CA VAL A 146 -0.99 2.79 -15.12
C VAL A 146 -1.81 4.04 -15.48
N VAL A 147 -3.06 3.87 -15.91
CA VAL A 147 -3.92 4.99 -16.31
C VAL A 147 -4.25 5.91 -15.13
N ILE A 148 -4.69 5.35 -14.00
CA ILE A 148 -5.16 6.14 -12.86
C ILE A 148 -4.01 6.78 -12.11
N GLU A 149 -2.90 6.08 -11.86
CA GLU A 149 -1.73 6.66 -11.19
C GLU A 149 -1.10 7.77 -12.03
N THR A 150 -0.99 7.57 -13.36
CA THR A 150 -0.51 8.63 -14.26
C THR A 150 -1.43 9.83 -14.23
N ALA A 151 -2.75 9.62 -14.19
CA ALA A 151 -3.71 10.72 -14.13
C ALA A 151 -3.66 11.47 -12.79
N ILE A 152 -3.51 10.77 -11.66
CA ILE A 152 -3.33 11.37 -10.34
C ILE A 152 -2.03 12.18 -10.29
N ALA A 153 -0.92 11.60 -10.74
CA ALA A 153 0.39 12.26 -10.74
C ALA A 153 0.38 13.51 -11.65
N THR A 154 -0.22 13.42 -12.84
CA THR A 154 -0.35 14.56 -13.76
C THR A 154 -1.20 15.67 -13.14
N LEU A 155 -2.33 15.32 -12.53
CA LEU A 155 -3.18 16.29 -11.83
C LEU A 155 -2.42 16.97 -10.68
N ALA A 156 -1.67 16.20 -9.89
CA ALA A 156 -0.84 16.72 -8.81
C ALA A 156 0.23 17.69 -9.33
N ILE A 157 0.94 17.35 -10.41
CA ILE A 157 1.99 18.20 -11.01
C ILE A 157 1.38 19.52 -11.50
N LEU A 158 0.28 19.46 -12.27
CA LEU A 158 -0.39 20.65 -12.79
C LEU A 158 -0.87 21.56 -11.67
N ALA A 159 -1.55 20.99 -10.67
CA ALA A 159 -2.06 21.76 -9.54
C ALA A 159 -0.93 22.33 -8.68
N PHE A 160 0.10 21.52 -8.37
CA PHE A 160 1.21 21.96 -7.53
C PHE A 160 1.96 23.13 -8.17
N ASN A 161 2.28 23.02 -9.46
CA ASN A 161 2.95 24.08 -10.22
C ASN A 161 2.10 25.35 -10.27
N TYR A 162 0.79 25.23 -10.52
CA TYR A 162 -0.12 26.37 -10.50
C TYR A 162 -0.13 27.09 -9.14
N PHE A 163 -0.35 26.36 -8.06
CA PHE A 163 -0.44 26.95 -6.72
C PHE A 163 0.89 27.49 -6.20
N ASN A 164 2.02 26.84 -6.55
CA ASN A 164 3.36 27.32 -6.16
C ASN A 164 3.88 28.46 -7.05
N GLY A 165 3.28 28.67 -8.22
CA GLY A 165 3.54 29.84 -9.07
C GLY A 165 2.86 31.12 -8.56
N LEU A 166 1.93 31.01 -7.61
CA LEU A 166 1.29 32.15 -6.96
C LEU A 166 2.22 32.76 -5.89
N ASP A 167 1.89 33.98 -5.47
CA ASP A 167 2.61 34.64 -4.37
C ASP A 167 2.55 33.80 -3.09
N ALA A 168 3.67 33.69 -2.36
CA ALA A 168 3.78 32.87 -1.16
C ALA A 168 2.87 33.34 0.00
N THR A 169 2.34 34.56 -0.06
CA THR A 169 1.35 35.09 0.89
C THR A 169 -0.10 34.78 0.49
N SER A 170 -0.31 34.21 -0.70
CA SER A 170 -1.63 33.78 -1.16
C SER A 170 -2.20 32.67 -0.28
N THR A 171 -3.50 32.73 0.00
CA THR A 171 -4.21 31.63 0.67
C THR A 171 -4.22 30.33 -0.13
N TYR A 172 -3.92 30.39 -1.42
CA TYR A 172 -3.87 29.24 -2.33
C TYR A 172 -2.47 28.62 -2.42
N PHE A 173 -1.44 29.30 -1.92
CA PHE A 173 -0.09 28.77 -1.92
C PHE A 173 -0.01 27.52 -1.04
N LEU A 174 0.66 26.47 -1.53
CA LEU A 174 0.90 25.23 -0.79
C LEU A 174 2.40 24.98 -0.72
N ALA A 175 2.96 25.10 0.48
CA ALA A 175 4.38 24.86 0.71
C ALA A 175 4.79 23.43 0.32
N GLU A 176 6.03 23.26 -0.12
CA GLU A 176 6.58 21.96 -0.53
C GLU A 176 6.48 20.89 0.58
N SER A 177 6.65 21.28 1.84
CA SER A 177 6.49 20.40 3.00
C SER A 177 5.08 19.84 3.15
N GLU A 178 4.09 20.49 2.54
CA GLU A 178 2.67 20.13 2.57
C GLU A 178 2.21 19.49 1.24
N SER A 179 3.14 19.14 0.35
CA SER A 179 2.86 18.57 -0.98
C SER A 179 2.01 17.29 -0.93
N GLU A 180 2.06 16.51 0.16
CA GLU A 180 1.20 15.33 0.37
C GLU A 180 -0.30 15.67 0.38
N LYS A 181 -0.66 16.95 0.58
CA LYS A 181 -2.03 17.44 0.57
C LYS A 181 -2.49 17.94 -0.80
N ILE A 182 -1.66 17.91 -1.85
CA ILE A 182 -1.96 18.63 -3.11
C ILE A 182 -3.29 18.25 -3.75
N ILE A 183 -3.67 16.97 -3.78
CA ILE A 183 -4.96 16.55 -4.36
C ILE A 183 -6.13 17.07 -3.53
N LEU A 184 -6.00 17.05 -2.20
CA LEU A 184 -6.99 17.60 -1.29
C LEU A 184 -7.08 19.13 -1.45
N HIS A 185 -5.93 19.81 -1.53
CA HIS A 185 -5.84 21.25 -1.76
C HIS A 185 -6.49 21.66 -3.08
N THR A 186 -6.25 20.90 -4.15
CA THR A 186 -6.92 21.05 -5.46
C THR A 186 -8.43 20.94 -5.33
N ALA A 187 -8.92 20.01 -4.51
CA ALA A 187 -10.34 19.84 -4.27
C ALA A 187 -10.96 20.97 -3.44
N ARG A 188 -10.23 21.50 -2.44
CA ARG A 188 -10.63 22.65 -1.61
C ARG A 188 -10.76 23.92 -2.43
N TYR A 189 -9.77 24.19 -3.27
CA TYR A 189 -9.68 25.38 -4.10
C TYR A 189 -10.09 25.09 -5.54
N ALA A 190 -11.07 24.19 -5.72
CA ALA A 190 -11.54 23.72 -7.01
C ALA A 190 -11.90 24.88 -7.96
N SER A 191 -12.58 25.92 -7.45
CA SER A 191 -12.97 27.09 -8.27
C SER A 191 -11.79 27.89 -8.80
N GLU A 192 -10.68 27.95 -8.07
CA GLU A 192 -9.47 28.69 -8.46
C GLU A 192 -8.79 28.03 -9.65
N ILE A 193 -8.80 26.69 -9.70
CA ILE A 193 -8.21 25.89 -10.76
C ILE A 193 -9.24 25.46 -11.84
N GLY A 194 -10.41 26.11 -11.86
CA GLY A 194 -11.47 25.90 -12.85
C GLY A 194 -12.23 24.59 -12.74
N LEU A 195 -12.06 23.88 -11.63
CA LEU A 195 -12.77 22.64 -11.33
C LEU A 195 -14.16 22.97 -10.75
N PRO A 196 -15.27 22.47 -11.32
CA PRO A 196 -16.59 22.64 -10.74
C PRO A 196 -16.64 22.09 -9.32
N LEU A 197 -17.42 22.73 -8.44
CA LEU A 197 -17.56 22.32 -7.04
C LEU A 197 -17.89 20.83 -6.89
N ILE A 198 -18.77 20.29 -7.75
CA ILE A 198 -19.15 18.87 -7.75
C ILE A 198 -17.94 17.97 -8.00
N ALA A 199 -17.03 18.35 -8.90
CA ALA A 199 -15.83 17.58 -9.19
C ALA A 199 -14.79 17.70 -8.05
N GLY A 200 -14.69 18.86 -7.40
CA GLY A 200 -13.92 19.02 -6.16
C GLY A 200 -14.44 18.12 -5.03
N LEU A 201 -15.76 18.11 -4.79
CA LEU A 201 -16.40 17.21 -3.83
C LEU A 201 -16.16 15.73 -4.18
N LEU A 202 -16.15 15.40 -5.47
CA LEU A 202 -15.88 14.05 -5.94
C LEU A 202 -14.42 13.63 -5.67
N LEU A 203 -13.44 14.54 -5.79
CA LEU A 203 -12.04 14.29 -5.40
C LEU A 203 -11.90 14.07 -3.88
N ILE A 204 -12.63 14.82 -3.04
CA ILE A 204 -12.68 14.56 -1.60
C ILE A 204 -13.26 13.17 -1.33
N GLY A 205 -14.36 12.82 -2.02
CA GLY A 205 -14.97 11.49 -1.94
C GLY A 205 -14.00 10.38 -2.35
N ALA A 206 -13.22 10.59 -3.42
CA ALA A 206 -12.18 9.67 -3.86
C ALA A 206 -11.06 9.50 -2.82
N ALA A 207 -10.62 10.59 -2.18
CA ALA A 207 -9.63 10.49 -1.11
C ALA A 207 -10.15 9.65 0.07
N VAL A 208 -11.38 9.90 0.52
CA VAL A 208 -12.04 9.10 1.57
C VAL A 208 -12.16 7.63 1.14
N ALA A 209 -12.51 7.37 -0.12
CA ALA A 209 -12.59 6.02 -0.69
C ALA A 209 -11.24 5.28 -0.65
N ILE A 210 -10.14 5.92 -1.03
CA ILE A 210 -8.78 5.34 -0.94
C ILE A 210 -8.41 5.05 0.51
N ILE A 211 -8.65 6.02 1.40
CA ILE A 211 -8.27 5.93 2.82
C ILE A 211 -8.98 4.78 3.51
N THR A 212 -10.29 4.68 3.27
CA THR A 212 -11.13 3.66 3.91
C THR A 212 -10.90 2.27 3.33
N SER A 213 -10.84 2.10 2.00
CA SER A 213 -10.57 0.79 1.37
C SER A 213 -9.24 0.20 1.84
N THR A 214 -8.18 1.02 1.83
CA THR A 214 -6.84 0.60 2.24
C THR A 214 -6.78 0.35 3.75
N GLY A 215 -7.26 1.30 4.55
CA GLY A 215 -7.26 1.16 6.01
C GLY A 215 -8.00 -0.09 6.47
N ASN A 216 -9.16 -0.40 5.88
CA ASN A 216 -9.93 -1.58 6.24
C ASN A 216 -9.23 -2.88 5.84
N SER A 217 -8.76 -2.99 4.59
CA SER A 217 -8.10 -4.20 4.09
C SER A 217 -6.82 -4.51 4.88
N PHE A 218 -5.97 -3.50 5.08
CA PHE A 218 -4.69 -3.66 5.77
C PHE A 218 -4.84 -3.77 7.30
N LEU A 219 -6.00 -3.49 7.87
CA LEU A 219 -6.32 -3.78 9.26
C LEU A 219 -6.96 -5.16 9.43
N LEU A 220 -7.81 -5.57 8.49
CA LEU A 220 -8.48 -6.87 8.52
C LEU A 220 -7.48 -8.01 8.33
N THR A 221 -6.66 -7.99 7.29
CA THR A 221 -5.72 -9.09 6.98
C THR A 221 -4.83 -9.48 8.18
N PRO A 222 -4.08 -8.57 8.83
CA PRO A 222 -3.25 -8.97 9.96
C PRO A 222 -4.06 -9.42 11.17
N SER A 223 -5.27 -8.88 11.38
CA SER A 223 -6.17 -9.37 12.43
C SER A 223 -6.64 -10.80 12.18
N THR A 224 -6.90 -11.17 10.92
CA THR A 224 -7.23 -12.52 10.49
C THR A 224 -6.05 -13.45 10.70
N ASN A 225 -4.85 -13.06 10.27
CA ASN A 225 -3.64 -13.88 10.45
C ASN A 225 -3.35 -14.13 11.94
N LEU A 226 -3.48 -13.12 12.80
CA LEU A 226 -3.34 -13.31 14.25
C LEU A 226 -4.42 -14.24 14.83
N THR A 227 -5.61 -14.24 14.26
CA THR A 227 -6.73 -15.06 14.73
C THR A 227 -6.63 -16.50 14.26
N ARG A 228 -6.41 -16.74 12.97
CA ARG A 228 -6.40 -18.08 12.35
C ARG A 228 -5.01 -18.73 12.47
N ASP A 229 -3.97 -18.02 12.05
CA ASP A 229 -2.62 -18.62 11.94
C ASP A 229 -1.89 -18.72 13.27
N ILE A 230 -2.22 -17.85 14.24
CA ILE A 230 -1.59 -17.82 15.55
C ILE A 230 -2.53 -18.36 16.63
N TYR A 231 -3.66 -17.68 16.85
CA TYR A 231 -4.56 -18.03 17.95
C TYR A 231 -5.24 -19.38 17.75
N GLN A 232 -5.95 -19.60 16.65
CA GLN A 232 -6.61 -20.89 16.39
C GLN A 232 -5.57 -21.99 16.28
N ARG A 233 -4.57 -21.83 15.41
CA ARG A 233 -3.59 -22.91 15.15
C ARG A 233 -2.76 -23.35 16.36
N PHE A 234 -2.32 -22.43 17.22
CA PHE A 234 -1.34 -22.74 18.27
C PHE A 234 -1.84 -22.51 19.71
N ILE A 235 -2.86 -21.68 19.93
CA ILE A 235 -3.33 -21.32 21.28
C ILE A 235 -4.65 -22.05 21.60
N ASN A 236 -5.60 -22.07 20.68
CA ASN A 236 -6.90 -22.70 20.88
C ASN A 236 -7.46 -23.30 19.57
N PRO A 237 -7.02 -24.51 19.19
CA PRO A 237 -7.45 -25.19 17.96
C PRO A 237 -8.96 -25.43 17.87
N GLU A 238 -9.60 -25.69 19.02
CA GLU A 238 -11.03 -25.96 19.15
C GLU A 238 -11.86 -24.69 19.39
N ALA A 239 -11.32 -23.51 19.05
CA ALA A 239 -12.04 -22.26 19.22
C ALA A 239 -13.27 -22.21 18.29
N THR A 240 -14.44 -22.00 18.87
CA THR A 240 -15.67 -21.81 18.09
C THR A 240 -15.60 -20.55 17.24
N GLU A 241 -16.31 -20.52 16.11
CA GLU A 241 -16.38 -19.35 15.22
C GLU A 241 -16.75 -18.05 15.95
N ARG A 242 -17.66 -18.12 16.93
CA ARG A 242 -18.01 -16.95 17.77
C ARG A 242 -16.82 -16.42 18.57
N LYS A 243 -15.95 -17.30 19.09
CA LYS A 243 -14.73 -16.89 19.79
C LYS A 243 -13.69 -16.32 18.82
N LEU A 244 -13.57 -16.90 17.63
CA LEU A 244 -12.64 -16.42 16.60
C LEU A 244 -13.01 -15.02 16.12
N VAL A 245 -14.29 -14.78 15.80
CA VAL A 245 -14.78 -13.45 15.43
C VAL A 245 -14.57 -12.43 16.56
N ALA A 246 -14.83 -12.82 17.81
CA ALA A 246 -14.59 -11.92 18.96
C ALA A 246 -13.09 -11.59 19.13
N PHE A 247 -12.21 -12.58 18.96
CA PHE A 247 -10.77 -12.39 19.03
C PHE A 247 -10.24 -11.53 17.88
N GLN A 248 -10.73 -11.74 16.66
CA GLN A 248 -10.40 -10.92 15.50
C GLN A 248 -10.76 -9.45 15.74
N ARG A 249 -11.97 -9.18 16.25
CA ARG A 249 -12.40 -7.82 16.62
C ARG A 249 -11.51 -7.17 17.67
N LEU A 250 -11.08 -7.95 18.67
CA LEU A 250 -10.09 -7.48 19.64
C LEU A 250 -8.75 -7.15 18.98
N MET A 251 -8.27 -7.99 18.06
CA MET A 251 -7.04 -7.73 17.31
C MET A 251 -7.15 -6.49 16.41
N VAL A 252 -8.30 -6.25 15.76
CA VAL A 252 -8.55 -5.02 15.00
C VAL A 252 -8.38 -3.77 15.89
N LEU A 253 -8.94 -3.79 17.11
CA LEU A 253 -8.78 -2.71 18.08
C LEU A 253 -7.32 -2.52 18.49
N VAL A 254 -6.62 -3.60 18.86
CA VAL A 254 -5.21 -3.57 19.28
C VAL A 254 -4.32 -3.06 18.15
N LEU A 255 -4.47 -3.59 16.93
CA LEU A 255 -3.70 -3.16 15.77
C LEU A 255 -4.01 -1.72 15.38
N GLY A 256 -5.25 -1.25 15.55
CA GLY A 256 -5.60 0.16 15.36
C GLY A 256 -4.83 1.10 16.30
N VAL A 257 -4.72 0.74 17.58
CA VAL A 257 -3.90 1.51 18.54
C VAL A 257 -2.42 1.46 18.16
N VAL A 258 -1.90 0.30 17.77
CA VAL A 258 -0.51 0.16 17.32
C VAL A 258 -0.24 0.98 16.05
N ALA A 259 -1.17 1.01 15.09
CA ALA A 259 -1.06 1.81 13.87
C ALA A 259 -0.97 3.31 14.19
N TRP A 260 -1.79 3.79 15.13
CA TRP A 260 -1.71 5.17 15.61
C TRP A 260 -0.38 5.48 16.31
N LEU A 261 0.13 4.57 17.15
CA LEU A 261 1.45 4.73 17.77
C LEU A 261 2.57 4.76 16.73
N LEU A 262 2.56 3.84 15.76
CA LEU A 262 3.55 3.82 14.68
C LEU A 262 3.51 5.12 13.86
N LEU A 263 2.32 5.68 13.59
CA LEU A 263 2.18 6.94 12.87
C LEU A 263 2.98 8.08 13.52
N THR A 264 3.04 8.14 14.85
CA THR A 264 3.78 9.20 15.57
C THR A 264 5.29 9.16 15.33
N GLN A 265 5.82 8.08 14.76
CA GLN A 265 7.24 7.88 14.50
C GLN A 265 7.68 8.35 13.10
N PHE A 266 6.75 8.83 12.27
CA PHE A 266 7.03 9.26 10.90
C PHE A 266 6.57 10.70 10.67
N SER A 267 7.37 11.49 9.96
CA SER A 267 7.04 12.88 9.58
C SER A 267 6.05 12.96 8.43
N THR A 268 6.22 12.13 7.40
CA THR A 268 5.45 12.15 6.15
C THR A 268 4.74 10.82 5.90
N ILE A 269 3.61 10.83 5.18
CA ILE A 269 2.94 9.61 4.68
C ILE A 269 3.90 8.79 3.80
N LEU A 270 4.66 9.44 2.91
CA LEU A 270 5.57 8.78 1.98
C LEU A 270 6.67 7.98 2.68
N ALA A 271 7.34 8.56 3.68
CA ALA A 271 8.36 7.86 4.46
C ALA A 271 7.79 6.63 5.21
N MET A 272 6.57 6.75 5.72
CA MET A 272 5.88 5.63 6.38
C MET A 272 5.53 4.53 5.37
N ALA A 273 5.05 4.91 4.18
CA ALA A 273 4.75 4.00 3.08
C ALA A 273 6.00 3.26 2.60
N PHE A 274 7.10 3.96 2.29
CA PHE A 274 8.36 3.31 1.87
C PHE A 274 8.88 2.32 2.91
N THR A 275 8.79 2.66 4.20
CA THR A 275 9.19 1.77 5.28
C THR A 275 8.33 0.51 5.30
N ALA A 276 7.00 0.65 5.27
CA ALA A 276 6.09 -0.50 5.29
C ALA A 276 6.24 -1.39 4.05
N TYR A 277 6.37 -0.77 2.88
CA TYR A 277 6.56 -1.47 1.60
C TYR A 277 7.89 -2.23 1.58
N THR A 278 8.94 -1.62 2.13
CA THR A 278 10.24 -2.28 2.29
C THR A 278 10.17 -3.46 3.26
N MET A 279 9.39 -3.38 4.34
CA MET A 279 9.22 -4.52 5.26
C MET A 279 8.65 -5.74 4.54
N ILE A 280 7.63 -5.58 3.69
CA ILE A 280 7.12 -6.68 2.86
C ILE A 280 8.13 -7.06 1.78
N GLY A 281 8.62 -6.07 1.04
CA GLY A 281 9.42 -6.26 -0.15
C GLY A 281 10.78 -6.90 0.12
N ALA A 282 11.45 -6.56 1.22
CA ALA A 282 12.69 -7.19 1.64
C ALA A 282 12.46 -8.37 2.58
N GLY A 283 11.45 -8.28 3.45
CA GLY A 283 11.22 -9.22 4.54
C GLY A 283 10.32 -10.41 4.19
N LEU A 284 9.59 -10.41 3.08
CA LEU A 284 8.71 -11.52 2.70
C LEU A 284 8.91 -11.94 1.25
N THR A 285 8.88 -10.98 0.33
CA THR A 285 8.85 -11.24 -1.11
C THR A 285 10.00 -12.12 -1.62
N PRO A 286 11.27 -11.96 -1.21
CA PRO A 286 12.37 -12.78 -1.75
C PRO A 286 12.19 -14.26 -1.43
N ALA A 287 11.83 -14.57 -0.18
CA ALA A 287 11.56 -15.94 0.27
C ALA A 287 10.33 -16.51 -0.42
N LEU A 288 9.27 -15.72 -0.58
CA LEU A 288 8.04 -16.11 -1.29
C LEU A 288 8.32 -16.46 -2.76
N LEU A 289 9.02 -15.59 -3.48
CA LEU A 289 9.36 -15.83 -4.89
C LEU A 289 10.29 -17.03 -5.06
N ALA A 290 11.27 -17.20 -4.18
CA ALA A 290 12.12 -18.38 -4.22
C ALA A 290 11.36 -19.68 -3.98
N ALA A 291 10.32 -19.67 -3.14
CA ALA A 291 9.45 -20.84 -2.94
C ALA A 291 8.79 -21.33 -4.24
N PHE A 292 8.43 -20.40 -5.14
CA PHE A 292 7.82 -20.72 -6.44
C PHE A 292 8.84 -20.94 -7.55
N LEU A 293 9.94 -20.19 -7.55
CA LEU A 293 10.82 -20.06 -8.71
C LEU A 293 12.16 -20.79 -8.54
N TRP A 294 12.53 -21.21 -7.33
CA TRP A 294 13.84 -21.81 -7.05
C TRP A 294 13.75 -23.15 -6.31
N LYS A 295 13.89 -24.25 -7.07
CA LYS A 295 13.90 -25.65 -6.56
C LYS A 295 14.87 -25.92 -5.40
N ARG A 296 15.93 -25.12 -5.25
CA ARG A 296 16.97 -25.33 -4.24
C ARG A 296 16.70 -24.59 -2.93
N VAL A 297 15.67 -23.73 -2.88
CA VAL A 297 15.26 -23.03 -1.67
C VAL A 297 15.01 -24.02 -0.53
N THR A 298 15.35 -23.63 0.68
CA THR A 298 15.12 -24.44 1.88
C THR A 298 14.31 -23.65 2.89
N THR A 299 13.63 -24.36 3.78
CA THR A 299 12.89 -23.77 4.91
C THR A 299 13.80 -22.87 5.76
N ALA A 300 15.03 -23.30 6.05
CA ALA A 300 16.00 -22.51 6.81
C ALA A 300 16.43 -21.24 6.06
N GLY A 301 16.68 -21.34 4.74
CA GLY A 301 17.02 -20.19 3.91
C GLY A 301 15.88 -19.18 3.80
N GLY A 302 14.63 -19.65 3.66
CA GLY A 302 13.45 -18.80 3.65
C GLY A 302 13.28 -18.04 4.98
N VAL A 303 13.36 -18.73 6.12
CA VAL A 303 13.25 -18.08 7.44
C VAL A 303 14.40 -17.08 7.67
N ALA A 304 15.63 -17.43 7.30
CA ALA A 304 16.78 -16.53 7.43
C ALA A 304 16.65 -15.28 6.55
N SER A 305 16.17 -15.43 5.32
CA SER A 305 15.84 -14.31 4.42
C SER A 305 14.81 -13.38 5.02
N ILE A 306 13.69 -13.94 5.53
CA ILE A 306 12.63 -13.16 6.17
C ILE A 306 13.17 -12.37 7.37
N ALA A 307 13.93 -13.05 8.24
CA ALA A 307 14.48 -12.44 9.44
C ALA A 307 15.48 -11.33 9.12
N THR A 308 16.36 -11.53 8.14
CA THR A 308 17.38 -10.55 7.78
C THR A 308 16.81 -9.37 6.99
N GLY A 309 15.90 -9.60 6.03
CA GLY A 309 15.22 -8.53 5.31
C GLY A 309 14.42 -7.61 6.25
N MET A 310 13.61 -8.21 7.13
CA MET A 310 12.87 -7.44 8.15
C MET A 310 13.82 -6.76 9.15
N GLY A 311 14.83 -7.50 9.63
CA GLY A 311 15.78 -7.01 10.63
C GLY A 311 16.59 -5.82 10.15
N VAL A 312 17.11 -5.86 8.91
CA VAL A 312 17.84 -4.74 8.31
C VAL A 312 16.93 -3.53 8.11
N THR A 313 15.71 -3.75 7.62
CA THR A 313 14.72 -2.67 7.46
C THR A 313 14.47 -1.96 8.78
N LEU A 314 14.09 -2.71 9.82
CA LEU A 314 13.81 -2.15 11.15
C LEU A 314 15.04 -1.50 11.78
N PHE A 315 16.22 -2.12 11.66
CA PHE A 315 17.45 -1.58 12.18
C PHE A 315 17.75 -0.21 11.58
N ILE A 316 17.68 -0.06 10.25
CA ILE A 316 17.93 1.21 9.58
C ILE A 316 16.85 2.23 9.94
N THR A 317 15.57 1.85 9.95
CA THR A 317 14.47 2.77 10.32
C THR A 317 14.62 3.29 11.76
N ILE A 318 14.94 2.41 12.72
CA ILE A 318 15.15 2.80 14.13
C ILE A 318 16.43 3.63 14.27
N ALA A 319 17.50 3.28 13.56
CA ALA A 319 18.72 4.08 13.55
C ALA A 319 18.45 5.50 13.01
N ASN A 320 17.64 5.63 11.95
CA ASN A 320 17.26 6.93 11.40
C ASN A 320 16.41 7.76 12.36
N SER A 321 15.56 7.14 13.20
CA SER A 321 14.70 7.91 14.12
C SER A 321 15.44 8.45 15.34
N ILE A 322 16.61 7.89 15.68
CA ILE A 322 17.42 8.30 16.84
C ILE A 322 18.55 9.26 16.43
N ARG A 323 18.97 9.22 15.17
CA ARG A 323 20.09 10.02 14.66
C ARG A 323 19.62 11.36 14.10
N GLU A 324 20.44 12.39 14.25
CA GLU A 324 20.23 13.69 13.58
C GLU A 324 20.37 13.58 12.06
N THR A 325 21.26 12.71 11.59
CA THR A 325 21.45 12.41 10.17
C THR A 325 21.05 10.96 9.87
N PRO A 326 20.19 10.72 8.86
CA PRO A 326 19.77 9.38 8.51
C PRO A 326 20.98 8.56 8.07
N LEU A 327 21.05 7.30 8.52
CA LEU A 327 22.04 6.34 8.07
C LEU A 327 21.88 6.03 6.59
N VAL A 328 20.63 5.86 6.15
CA VAL A 328 20.21 5.66 4.76
C VAL A 328 18.87 6.38 4.60
N SER A 329 18.69 7.21 3.58
CA SER A 329 17.40 7.89 3.38
C SER A 329 16.27 6.86 3.17
N PRO A 330 15.02 7.16 3.61
CA PRO A 330 13.90 6.21 3.57
C PRO A 330 13.69 5.51 2.23
N GLU A 331 13.86 6.23 1.13
CA GLU A 331 13.75 5.74 -0.25
C GLU A 331 14.81 4.70 -0.62
N TYR A 332 15.97 4.68 0.04
CA TYR A 332 17.06 3.75 -0.28
C TYR A 332 17.10 2.50 0.61
N ILE A 333 16.31 2.44 1.69
CA ILE A 333 16.38 1.36 2.70
C ILE A 333 16.18 -0.02 2.07
N VAL A 334 15.33 -0.12 1.04
CA VAL A 334 15.05 -1.38 0.34
C VAL A 334 16.27 -2.00 -0.32
N LEU A 335 17.22 -1.20 -0.81
CA LEU A 335 18.36 -1.70 -1.56
C LEU A 335 19.27 -2.60 -0.69
N PRO A 336 19.78 -2.14 0.48
CA PRO A 336 20.53 -3.02 1.37
C PRO A 336 19.64 -4.11 1.99
N ALA A 337 18.39 -3.81 2.35
CA ALA A 337 17.51 -4.77 3.01
C ALA A 337 17.17 -5.97 2.10
N ALA A 338 16.73 -5.71 0.87
CA ALA A 338 16.41 -6.76 -0.10
C ALA A 338 17.69 -7.46 -0.59
N GLY A 339 18.78 -6.72 -0.79
CA GLY A 339 20.07 -7.29 -1.17
C GLY A 339 20.60 -8.29 -0.15
N ILE A 340 20.58 -7.94 1.13
CA ILE A 340 21.00 -8.85 2.22
C ILE A 340 20.02 -10.02 2.34
N SER A 341 18.70 -9.78 2.25
CA SER A 341 17.68 -10.83 2.29
C SER A 341 17.91 -11.89 1.21
N VAL A 342 18.12 -11.48 -0.04
CA VAL A 342 18.41 -12.37 -1.17
C VAL A 342 19.75 -13.09 -1.00
N LEU A 343 20.80 -12.38 -0.55
CA LEU A 343 22.10 -12.99 -0.31
C LEU A 343 22.02 -14.10 0.74
N VAL A 344 21.36 -13.82 1.87
CA VAL A 344 21.17 -14.78 2.96
C VAL A 344 20.29 -15.94 2.50
N LEU A 345 19.24 -15.68 1.73
CA LEU A 345 18.39 -16.72 1.14
C LEU A 345 19.22 -17.72 0.33
N ILE A 346 20.09 -17.20 -0.55
CA ILE A 346 20.93 -18.02 -1.43
C ILE A 346 21.96 -18.80 -0.61
N VAL A 347 22.73 -18.10 0.23
CA VAL A 347 23.82 -18.69 1.01
C VAL A 347 23.31 -19.77 1.96
N VAL A 348 22.28 -19.46 2.75
CA VAL A 348 21.73 -20.42 3.73
C VAL A 348 21.09 -21.59 3.01
N SER A 349 20.31 -21.36 1.94
CA SER A 349 19.71 -22.47 1.20
C SER A 349 20.76 -23.41 0.63
N LEU A 350 21.84 -22.89 0.07
CA LEU A 350 22.94 -23.72 -0.44
C LEU A 350 23.71 -24.44 0.66
N ALA A 351 23.87 -23.83 1.84
CA ALA A 351 24.60 -24.37 2.97
C ALA A 351 23.80 -25.40 3.79
N THR A 352 22.47 -25.38 3.73
CA THR A 352 21.61 -26.35 4.44
C THR A 352 21.18 -27.50 3.54
N PRO A 353 20.84 -28.68 4.09
CA PRO A 353 20.31 -29.81 3.31
C PRO A 353 19.13 -29.40 2.43
N ALA A 354 19.08 -29.95 1.21
CA ALA A 354 17.98 -29.68 0.30
C ALA A 354 16.66 -30.20 0.88
N ASP A 355 15.59 -29.41 0.73
CA ASP A 355 14.26 -29.82 1.15
C ASP A 355 13.76 -31.00 0.29
N PRO A 356 12.98 -31.93 0.86
CA PRO A 356 12.45 -33.09 0.13
C PRO A 356 11.69 -32.67 -1.13
N PRO A 357 11.79 -33.44 -2.24
CA PRO A 357 11.07 -33.14 -3.48
C PRO A 357 9.57 -32.92 -3.30
N GLU A 358 8.94 -33.59 -2.34
CA GLU A 358 7.51 -33.46 -2.02
C GLU A 358 7.07 -32.01 -1.74
N LYS A 359 7.95 -31.17 -1.20
CA LYS A 359 7.65 -29.77 -0.86
C LYS A 359 7.60 -28.85 -2.08
N TRP A 360 8.42 -29.10 -3.11
CA TRP A 360 8.57 -28.17 -4.24
C TRP A 360 8.16 -28.77 -5.58
N ALA A 361 8.19 -30.09 -5.73
CA ALA A 361 7.90 -30.76 -7.01
C ALA A 361 6.49 -30.44 -7.52
N LYS A 362 5.51 -30.25 -6.61
CA LYS A 362 4.14 -29.86 -6.95
C LYS A 362 4.06 -28.56 -7.74
N PHE A 363 4.95 -27.59 -7.49
CA PHE A 363 5.00 -26.32 -8.22
C PHE A 363 5.62 -26.44 -9.62
N TYR A 364 6.24 -27.59 -9.96
CA TYR A 364 6.91 -27.82 -11.24
C TYR A 364 6.32 -29.00 -12.03
N GLN A 365 5.24 -29.61 -11.56
CA GLN A 365 4.48 -30.58 -12.35
C GLN A 365 3.72 -29.83 -13.45
N LYS A 366 3.86 -30.33 -14.68
CA LYS A 366 3.54 -29.61 -15.92
C LYS A 366 2.03 -29.55 -16.25
N GLU A 367 1.16 -29.91 -15.30
CA GLU A 367 -0.27 -30.17 -15.53
C GLU A 367 -1.17 -29.70 -14.36
N GLY A 368 -0.75 -28.73 -13.55
CA GLY A 368 -1.68 -28.06 -12.65
C GLY A 368 -2.47 -27.01 -13.41
N ASP A 369 -3.67 -27.33 -13.92
CA ASP A 369 -4.60 -26.29 -14.37
C ASP A 369 -4.93 -25.42 -13.15
N LEU A 370 -4.80 -24.09 -13.25
CA LEU A 370 -5.20 -23.19 -12.17
C LEU A 370 -6.66 -23.44 -11.75
N SER A 371 -7.48 -24.00 -12.65
CA SER A 371 -8.84 -24.43 -12.35
C SER A 371 -8.93 -25.49 -11.25
N ASP A 372 -7.96 -26.39 -11.14
CA ASP A 372 -7.93 -27.43 -10.10
C ASP A 372 -7.52 -26.84 -8.75
N ALA A 373 -6.54 -25.92 -8.73
CA ALA A 373 -6.16 -25.21 -7.50
C ALA A 373 -7.28 -24.29 -6.97
N ILE A 374 -8.05 -23.67 -7.87
CA ILE A 374 -9.23 -22.86 -7.50
C ILE A 374 -10.31 -23.75 -6.86
N LYS A 375 -10.55 -24.95 -7.39
CA LYS A 375 -11.52 -25.90 -6.80
C LYS A 375 -11.06 -26.38 -5.43
N GLU A 376 -9.81 -26.78 -5.28
CA GLU A 376 -9.27 -27.24 -3.98
C GLU A 376 -9.38 -26.16 -2.90
N TYR A 377 -9.18 -24.88 -3.26
CA TYR A 377 -9.38 -23.77 -2.33
C TYR A 377 -10.86 -23.58 -1.96
N GLN A 378 -11.79 -23.66 -2.93
CA GLN A 378 -13.22 -23.52 -2.69
C GLN A 378 -13.77 -24.65 -1.81
N ASP A 379 -13.30 -25.88 -2.02
CA ASP A 379 -13.71 -27.04 -1.24
C ASP A 379 -13.23 -26.95 0.22
N GLN A 380 -12.10 -26.29 0.50
CA GLN A 380 -11.59 -26.06 1.86
C GLN A 380 -12.37 -25.00 2.65
N ASP A 381 -13.11 -24.11 1.99
CA ASP A 381 -13.95 -23.10 2.64
C ASP A 381 -15.39 -23.64 2.92
N GLU A 382 -15.75 -24.82 2.40
CA GLU A 382 -17.06 -25.48 2.63
C GLU A 382 -17.07 -26.47 3.82
N ASP A 383 -15.90 -26.88 4.32
CA ASP A 383 -15.71 -27.71 5.54
C ASP A 383 -15.35 -26.87 6.77
#